data_AF-A0A127EZT1-F1
#
_entry.id   AF-A0A127EZT1-F1
#
_cell.length_a   1.000
_cell.length_b   1.000
_cell.length_c   1.000
_cell.angle_alpha   90.00
_cell.angle_beta   90.00
_cell.angle_gamma   90.00
#
_symmetry.space_group_name_H-M   'P 1'
#
loop_
_entity.id
_entity.type
_entity.pdbx_description
1 polymer ?
#
loop_
_entity_poly.entity_id
_entity_poly.type
_entity_poly.pdbx_seq_one_letter_code
_entity_poly.pdbx_strand_id
1 'polypeptide(L)'
;MPQSPRSRDTGANIFTALEVQRFAARNAFGSFLALVIRRSSGDVANLMTFMRIRHCALRAIDRVVGAMFRGSLPTYLHGEWIWLSRECWSSIYGRYEPRVTKAIASHLRRGGRFWDVGANVGILSLFASKIVGPSGSVCAFEPSPGVVEQLRRNVRSTAIEVLPIGIGNEDGVRTFAAQGTSTSASFHKAVTAINERYTPDQPITEISVVIRRLDTVLAHCAPPSLLKIDIEGFELEAIKGASCLLSSHCPTMLIEVHPEQLALSGGSEKELFERLRAHRYTWTVIDRNVNGLYTVLALPQIATKNSRQ
;
A
#
# COMPACT_ATOMS: atom_id res chain seq x y z
N MET A 1 8.02 -32.06 49.22
CA MET A 1 8.11 -30.60 48.89
C MET A 1 9.38 -30.39 48.09
N PRO A 2 9.44 -29.49 47.08
CA PRO A 2 8.66 -28.25 46.88
C PRO A 2 7.85 -28.23 45.55
N GLN A 3 6.57 -27.83 45.57
CA GLN A 3 5.99 -26.51 45.24
C GLN A 3 6.12 -26.04 43.77
N SER A 4 4.97 -26.03 43.09
CA SER A 4 4.68 -25.38 41.81
C SER A 4 4.63 -23.85 41.91
N PRO A 5 5.06 -23.08 40.90
CA PRO A 5 4.63 -21.71 40.72
C PRO A 5 3.49 -21.61 39.69
N ARG A 6 2.46 -20.91 40.15
CA ARG A 6 1.18 -20.59 39.51
C ARG A 6 1.34 -19.87 38.16
N SER A 7 0.41 -20.19 37.27
CA SER A 7 0.04 -19.41 36.10
C SER A 7 -0.16 -17.93 36.45
N ARG A 8 0.56 -17.04 35.78
CA ARG A 8 0.18 -15.62 35.68
C ARG A 8 -0.61 -15.46 34.39
N ASP A 9 -1.93 -15.37 34.55
CA ASP A 9 -2.81 -14.71 33.61
C ASP A 9 -2.30 -13.29 33.35
N THR A 10 -1.83 -13.03 32.14
CA THR A 10 -1.81 -11.69 31.56
C THR A 10 -2.95 -11.62 30.57
N GLY A 11 -4.14 -11.29 31.07
CA GLY A 11 -5.28 -10.87 30.28
C GLY A 11 -4.92 -9.60 29.50
N ALA A 12 -4.48 -9.76 28.26
CA ALA A 12 -4.62 -8.74 27.24
C ALA A 12 -5.93 -9.01 26.53
N ASN A 13 -6.93 -8.14 26.76
CA ASN A 13 -8.28 -8.21 26.20
C ASN A 13 -8.27 -8.59 24.70
N ILE A 14 -8.54 -9.87 24.43
CA ILE A 14 -8.79 -10.40 23.09
C ILE A 14 -10.25 -10.09 22.79
N PHE A 15 -10.52 -8.93 22.17
CA PHE A 15 -11.80 -8.75 21.50
C PHE A 15 -11.84 -9.71 20.31
N THR A 16 -12.60 -10.78 20.44
CA THR A 16 -12.73 -11.81 19.40
C THR A 16 -13.52 -11.24 18.21
N ALA A 17 -13.30 -11.78 17.00
CA ALA A 17 -14.04 -11.37 15.80
C ALA A 17 -15.57 -11.41 15.98
N LEU A 18 -16.06 -12.27 16.89
CA LEU A 18 -17.45 -12.38 17.28
C LEU A 18 -17.95 -11.16 18.08
N GLU A 19 -17.12 -10.54 18.91
CA GLU A 19 -17.48 -9.37 19.72
C GLU A 19 -17.51 -8.10 18.88
N VAL A 20 -16.63 -7.98 17.88
CA VAL A 20 -16.68 -6.92 16.87
C VAL A 20 -17.94 -7.05 16.00
N GLN A 21 -18.30 -8.27 15.59
CA GLN A 21 -19.57 -8.53 14.89
C GLN A 21 -20.79 -8.18 15.76
N ARG A 22 -20.78 -8.57 17.04
CA ARG A 22 -21.87 -8.25 18.00
C ARG A 22 -21.97 -6.76 18.29
N PHE A 23 -20.87 -6.02 18.27
CA PHE A 23 -20.84 -4.57 18.43
C PHE A 23 -21.36 -3.83 17.17
N ALA A 24 -20.92 -4.26 15.98
CA ALA A 24 -21.38 -3.71 14.71
C ALA A 24 -22.88 -3.96 14.46
N ALA A 25 -23.39 -5.13 14.87
CA ALA A 25 -24.81 -5.48 14.75
C ALA A 25 -25.72 -4.73 15.73
N ARG A 26 -25.18 -4.11 16.79
CA ARG A 26 -25.97 -3.50 17.87
C ARG A 26 -26.03 -1.97 17.87
N ASN A 27 -25.17 -1.26 17.15
CA ASN A 27 -25.04 0.18 17.34
C ASN A 27 -25.56 1.02 16.17
N ALA A 28 -26.45 1.97 16.52
CA ALA A 28 -26.90 3.13 15.74
C ALA A 28 -25.75 3.98 15.12
N PHE A 29 -24.51 3.68 15.48
CA PHE A 29 -23.29 4.29 14.97
C PHE A 29 -23.07 4.05 13.46
N GLY A 30 -23.39 2.87 12.94
CA GLY A 30 -23.31 2.58 11.49
C GLY A 30 -24.28 3.44 10.67
N SER A 31 -25.51 3.62 11.19
CA SER A 31 -26.54 4.49 10.60
C SER A 31 -26.20 5.97 10.73
N PHE A 32 -25.59 6.39 11.84
CA PHE A 32 -25.12 7.76 12.05
C PHE A 32 -23.95 8.13 11.12
N LEU A 33 -22.99 7.21 10.93
CA LEU A 33 -21.87 7.41 10.02
C LEU A 33 -22.35 7.51 8.56
N ALA A 34 -23.30 6.66 8.15
CA ALA A 34 -23.92 6.71 6.84
C ALA A 34 -24.72 8.01 6.61
N LEU A 35 -25.34 8.57 7.65
CA LEU A 35 -26.08 9.84 7.60
C LEU A 35 -25.12 11.04 7.42
N VAL A 36 -23.99 11.04 8.11
CA VAL A 36 -22.93 12.07 7.95
C VAL A 36 -22.32 12.00 6.54
N ILE A 37 -22.22 10.80 5.96
CA ILE A 37 -21.65 10.57 4.61
C ILE A 37 -22.65 10.91 3.49
N ARG A 38 -23.95 10.65 3.66
CA ARG A 38 -24.99 10.86 2.61
C ARG A 38 -25.26 12.31 2.23
N ARG A 39 -24.83 13.30 3.02
CA ARG A 39 -25.09 14.73 2.76
C ARG A 39 -24.06 15.40 1.83
N SER A 40 -23.33 14.61 1.04
CA SER A 40 -22.14 14.99 0.26
C SER A 40 -22.40 15.40 -1.21
N SER A 41 -23.58 15.92 -1.53
CA SER A 41 -23.87 16.48 -2.86
C SER A 41 -24.46 17.89 -2.72
N GLY A 42 -23.58 18.89 -2.63
CA GLY A 42 -23.98 20.30 -2.69
C GLY A 42 -22.90 21.26 -2.15
N ASP A 43 -22.35 22.05 -3.06
CA ASP A 43 -21.54 23.28 -2.88
C ASP A 43 -20.08 23.20 -2.38
N VAL A 44 -19.18 23.63 -3.28
CA VAL A 44 -17.71 23.70 -3.15
C VAL A 44 -17.27 24.79 -2.15
N ALA A 45 -18.10 25.79 -1.86
CA ALA A 45 -17.78 26.89 -0.94
C ALA A 45 -17.62 26.44 0.54
N ASN A 46 -18.10 25.25 0.89
CA ASN A 46 -18.05 24.72 2.25
C ASN A 46 -16.95 23.68 2.48
N LEU A 47 -16.05 23.43 1.51
CA LEU A 47 -15.08 22.34 1.62
C LEU A 47 -14.15 22.49 2.84
N MET A 48 -13.68 23.70 3.16
CA MET A 48 -12.78 23.92 4.32
C MET A 48 -13.51 23.80 5.67
N THR A 49 -14.75 24.30 5.76
CA THR A 49 -15.61 24.14 6.95
C THR A 49 -16.02 22.68 7.12
N PHE A 50 -16.32 21.98 6.03
CA PHE A 50 -16.61 20.57 5.99
C PHE A 50 -15.38 19.73 6.39
N MET A 51 -14.19 20.05 5.87
CA MET A 51 -12.92 19.40 6.28
C MET A 51 -12.66 19.60 7.77
N ARG A 52 -12.95 20.80 8.33
CA ARG A 52 -12.85 21.07 9.77
C ARG A 52 -13.87 20.28 10.59
N ILE A 53 -15.14 20.23 10.16
CA ILE A 53 -16.20 19.46 10.84
C ILE A 53 -15.88 17.96 10.75
N ARG A 54 -15.45 17.47 9.59
CA ARG A 54 -14.97 16.10 9.36
C ARG A 54 -13.79 15.81 10.28
N HIS A 55 -12.79 16.69 10.36
CA HIS A 55 -11.63 16.53 11.23
C HIS A 55 -12.01 16.51 12.72
N CYS A 56 -12.94 17.37 13.16
CA CYS A 56 -13.44 17.38 14.53
C CYS A 56 -14.25 16.11 14.84
N ALA A 57 -15.12 15.67 13.94
CA ALA A 57 -15.87 14.42 14.09
C ALA A 57 -14.93 13.20 14.12
N LEU A 58 -13.92 13.16 13.25
CA LEU A 58 -12.86 12.14 13.26
C LEU A 58 -12.06 12.15 14.55
N ARG A 59 -11.73 13.33 15.12
CA ARG A 59 -11.06 13.44 16.43
C ARG A 59 -11.93 12.93 17.57
N ALA A 60 -13.24 13.18 17.52
CA ALA A 60 -14.18 12.68 18.52
C ALA A 60 -14.32 11.15 18.44
N ILE A 61 -14.45 10.61 17.22
CA ILE A 61 -14.47 9.16 16.97
C ILE A 61 -13.15 8.54 17.43
N ASP A 62 -12.01 9.16 17.14
CA ASP A 62 -10.68 8.68 17.56
C ASP A 62 -10.47 8.69 19.08
N ARG A 63 -10.91 9.74 19.79
CA ARG A 63 -10.84 9.76 21.26
C ARG A 63 -11.64 8.63 21.92
N VAL A 64 -12.75 8.22 21.31
CA VAL A 64 -13.63 7.19 21.85
C VAL A 64 -13.23 5.79 21.36
N VAL A 65 -12.91 5.64 20.08
CA VAL A 65 -12.64 4.36 19.40
C VAL A 65 -11.14 4.10 19.27
N GLY A 66 -10.35 5.11 18.87
CA GLY A 66 -8.89 5.01 18.78
C GLY A 66 -8.22 4.74 20.13
N ALA A 67 -8.70 5.34 21.21
CA ALA A 67 -8.23 5.01 22.57
C ALA A 67 -8.53 3.55 22.96
N MET A 68 -9.64 2.99 22.47
CA MET A 68 -10.03 1.59 22.70
C MET A 68 -9.20 0.60 21.86
N PHE A 69 -8.74 1.02 20.67
CA PHE A 69 -8.04 0.16 19.71
C PHE A 69 -6.59 0.60 19.41
N ARG A 70 -5.93 1.26 20.38
CA ARG A 70 -4.51 1.69 20.29
C ARG A 70 -4.18 2.51 19.02
N GLY A 71 -5.07 3.41 18.62
CA GLY A 71 -4.89 4.32 17.48
C GLY A 71 -5.15 3.72 16.09
N SER A 72 -5.65 2.47 16.01
CA SER A 72 -6.11 1.87 14.74
C SER A 72 -7.62 1.68 14.73
N LEU A 73 -8.27 1.95 13.60
CA LEU A 73 -9.70 1.82 13.39
C LEU A 73 -10.03 0.52 12.62
N PRO A 74 -10.94 -0.33 13.13
CA PRO A 74 -11.38 -1.52 12.40
C PRO A 74 -12.18 -1.10 11.16
N THR A 75 -11.81 -1.66 10.01
CA THR A 75 -12.41 -1.35 8.71
C THR A 75 -12.72 -2.64 7.96
N TYR A 76 -13.92 -2.76 7.43
CA TYR A 76 -14.30 -3.92 6.63
C TYR A 76 -14.06 -3.63 5.15
N LEU A 77 -13.10 -4.33 4.54
CA LEU A 77 -12.73 -4.15 3.14
C LEU A 77 -12.53 -5.50 2.45
N HIS A 78 -13.10 -5.64 1.26
CA HIS A 78 -13.02 -6.85 0.44
C HIS A 78 -13.40 -8.16 1.16
N GLY A 79 -14.21 -8.10 2.22
CA GLY A 79 -14.63 -9.28 2.97
C GLY A 79 -13.81 -9.58 4.23
N GLU A 80 -12.75 -8.81 4.51
CA GLU A 80 -11.92 -8.94 5.72
C GLU A 80 -12.05 -7.72 6.62
N TRP A 81 -11.82 -7.92 7.91
CA TRP A 81 -11.56 -6.83 8.86
C TRP A 81 -10.07 -6.51 8.86
N ILE A 82 -9.75 -5.26 8.54
CA ILE A 82 -8.40 -4.70 8.58
C ILE A 82 -8.32 -3.56 9.59
N TRP A 83 -7.12 -3.30 10.09
CA TRP A 83 -6.80 -2.23 11.01
C TRP A 83 -6.11 -1.11 10.24
N LEU A 84 -6.73 0.06 10.22
CA LEU A 84 -6.18 1.25 9.57
C LEU A 84 -5.78 2.28 10.61
N SER A 85 -4.64 2.94 10.42
CA SER A 85 -4.34 4.13 11.23
C SER A 85 -5.36 5.22 10.91
N ARG A 86 -5.46 6.23 11.78
CA ARG A 86 -6.36 7.36 11.58
C ARG A 86 -6.13 8.05 10.23
N GLU A 87 -4.86 8.20 9.86
CA GLU A 87 -4.43 8.80 8.59
C GLU A 87 -4.93 7.97 7.41
N CYS A 88 -4.67 6.65 7.41
CA CYS A 88 -5.13 5.73 6.38
C CYS A 88 -6.66 5.68 6.29
N TRP A 89 -7.36 5.64 7.43
CA TRP A 89 -8.82 5.57 7.47
C TRP A 89 -9.48 6.79 6.85
N SER A 90 -8.95 7.99 7.10
CA SER A 90 -9.45 9.23 6.51
C SER A 90 -9.25 9.30 4.98
N SER A 91 -8.28 8.52 4.49
CA SER A 91 -7.89 8.44 3.08
C SER A 91 -8.59 7.32 2.31
N ILE A 92 -9.06 6.25 2.98
CA ILE A 92 -9.59 5.06 2.30
C ILE A 92 -10.83 5.33 1.45
N TYR A 93 -11.71 6.25 1.88
CA TYR A 93 -12.90 6.62 1.11
C TYR A 93 -12.59 7.62 -0.02
N GLY A 94 -11.42 8.26 0.00
CA GLY A 94 -10.92 9.12 -1.10
C GLY A 94 -9.95 8.42 -2.04
N ARG A 95 -9.40 7.27 -1.64
CA ARG A 95 -8.31 6.52 -2.32
C ARG A 95 -8.63 5.04 -2.54
N TYR A 96 -9.89 4.62 -2.42
CA TYR A 96 -10.27 3.39 -3.10
C TYR A 96 -9.95 3.63 -4.58
N GLU A 97 -8.97 2.91 -5.13
CA GLU A 97 -8.52 3.07 -6.51
C GLU A 97 -9.30 2.08 -7.39
N PRO A 98 -10.54 2.39 -7.83
CA PRO A 98 -11.37 1.46 -8.58
C PRO A 98 -10.70 1.07 -9.89
N ARG A 99 -9.89 1.96 -10.47
CA ARG A 99 -9.20 1.72 -11.73
C ARG A 99 -8.03 0.77 -11.56
N VAL A 100 -7.23 0.95 -10.50
CA VAL A 100 -6.11 0.05 -10.18
C VAL A 100 -6.61 -1.32 -9.74
N THR A 101 -7.61 -1.39 -8.86
CA THR A 101 -8.25 -2.67 -8.46
C THR A 101 -8.89 -3.38 -9.66
N LYS A 102 -9.54 -2.65 -10.58
CA LYS A 102 -10.05 -3.23 -11.84
C LYS A 102 -8.91 -3.75 -12.72
N ALA A 103 -7.81 -3.03 -12.83
CA ALA A 103 -6.64 -3.47 -13.61
C ALA A 103 -6.01 -4.72 -13.00
N ILE A 104 -5.87 -4.79 -11.68
CA ILE A 104 -5.42 -5.99 -10.95
C ILE A 104 -6.36 -7.16 -11.27
N ALA A 105 -7.67 -6.99 -11.11
CA ALA A 105 -8.65 -8.05 -11.39
C ALA A 105 -8.66 -8.52 -12.85
N SER A 106 -8.22 -7.67 -13.79
CA SER A 106 -8.20 -7.98 -15.22
C SER A 106 -6.91 -8.67 -15.67
N HIS A 107 -5.80 -8.51 -14.93
CA HIS A 107 -4.47 -9.03 -15.32
C HIS A 107 -3.92 -10.09 -14.36
N LEU A 108 -4.52 -10.23 -13.18
CA LEU A 108 -4.19 -11.26 -12.21
C LEU A 108 -5.20 -12.40 -12.28
N ARG A 109 -4.70 -13.63 -12.16
CA ARG A 109 -5.51 -14.87 -12.25
C ARG A 109 -5.32 -15.74 -11.01
N ARG A 110 -6.24 -16.69 -10.81
CA ARG A 110 -6.07 -17.78 -9.82
C ARG A 110 -4.77 -18.54 -10.09
N GLY A 111 -4.03 -18.86 -9.03
CA GLY A 111 -2.67 -19.42 -9.11
C GLY A 111 -1.61 -18.45 -9.63
N GLY A 112 -1.97 -17.18 -9.86
CA GLY A 112 -1.05 -16.14 -10.28
C GLY A 112 -0.12 -15.68 -9.17
N ARG A 113 0.84 -14.83 -9.53
CA ARG A 113 1.84 -14.27 -8.62
C ARG A 113 1.79 -12.75 -8.72
N PHE A 114 1.64 -12.09 -7.57
CA PHE A 114 1.54 -10.64 -7.48
C PHE A 114 2.65 -10.08 -6.60
N TRP A 115 3.36 -9.08 -7.10
CA TRP A 115 4.33 -8.33 -6.30
C TRP A 115 3.76 -6.94 -6.05
N ASP A 116 3.65 -6.55 -4.78
CA ASP A 116 3.10 -5.27 -4.32
C ASP A 116 4.24 -4.44 -3.72
N VAL A 117 4.90 -3.64 -4.57
CA VAL A 117 6.02 -2.79 -4.17
C VAL A 117 5.46 -1.46 -3.62
N GLY A 118 5.71 -1.22 -2.34
CA GLY A 118 5.01 -0.20 -1.55
C GLY A 118 3.64 -0.69 -1.09
N ALA A 119 3.61 -1.88 -0.48
CA ALA A 119 2.38 -2.54 -0.04
C ALA A 119 1.63 -1.78 1.05
N ASN A 120 2.32 -0.88 1.76
CA ASN A 120 1.75 -0.07 2.83
C ASN A 120 1.02 -0.94 3.86
N VAL A 121 -0.18 -0.57 4.30
CA VAL A 121 -1.03 -1.35 5.21
C VAL A 121 -1.70 -2.58 4.57
N GLY A 122 -1.40 -2.89 3.30
CA GLY A 122 -1.75 -4.18 2.68
C GLY A 122 -3.11 -4.25 1.99
N ILE A 123 -3.73 -3.12 1.67
CA ILE A 123 -5.06 -3.09 1.03
C ILE A 123 -5.07 -3.84 -0.30
N LEU A 124 -4.14 -3.50 -1.21
CA LEU A 124 -4.05 -4.14 -2.53
C LEU A 124 -3.49 -5.56 -2.45
N SER A 125 -2.52 -5.81 -1.56
CA SER A 125 -2.05 -7.16 -1.24
C SER A 125 -3.18 -8.11 -0.82
N LEU A 126 -4.09 -7.67 0.07
CA LEU A 126 -5.26 -8.44 0.49
C LEU A 126 -6.23 -8.67 -0.66
N PHE A 127 -6.51 -7.64 -1.46
CA PHE A 127 -7.36 -7.76 -2.65
C PHE A 127 -6.80 -8.78 -3.64
N ALA A 128 -5.51 -8.68 -3.97
CA ALA A 128 -4.81 -9.60 -4.87
C ALA A 128 -4.80 -11.03 -4.32
N SER A 129 -4.63 -11.21 -3.01
CA SER A 129 -4.61 -12.54 -2.37
C SER A 129 -5.90 -13.34 -2.60
N LYS A 130 -7.05 -12.65 -2.65
CA LYS A 130 -8.36 -13.26 -2.94
C LYS A 130 -8.48 -13.72 -4.39
N ILE A 131 -7.83 -13.00 -5.32
CA ILE A 131 -7.83 -13.34 -6.75
C ILE A 131 -6.91 -14.53 -7.01
N VAL A 132 -5.67 -14.50 -6.49
CA VAL A 132 -4.71 -15.59 -6.71
C VAL A 132 -5.10 -16.87 -6.00
N GLY A 133 -5.76 -16.76 -4.83
CA GLY A 133 -6.18 -17.91 -4.05
C GLY A 133 -5.01 -18.73 -3.47
N PRO A 134 -5.27 -19.92 -2.93
CA PRO A 134 -4.30 -20.68 -2.15
C PRO A 134 -3.15 -21.28 -2.99
N SER A 135 -3.31 -21.39 -4.30
CA SER A 135 -2.29 -21.90 -5.23
C SER A 135 -1.44 -20.81 -5.86
N GLY A 136 -1.68 -19.54 -5.52
CA GLY A 136 -0.88 -18.41 -5.95
C GLY A 136 -0.18 -17.73 -4.78
N SER A 137 0.50 -16.63 -5.04
CA SER A 137 1.22 -15.89 -4.00
C SER A 137 1.23 -14.38 -4.22
N VAL A 138 1.40 -13.66 -3.12
CA VAL A 138 1.56 -12.22 -3.04
C VAL A 138 2.84 -11.93 -2.24
N CYS A 139 3.76 -11.17 -2.82
CA CYS A 139 4.92 -10.65 -2.11
C CYS A 139 4.69 -9.16 -1.86
N ALA A 140 4.56 -8.77 -0.60
CA ALA A 140 4.24 -7.42 -0.16
C ALA A 140 5.50 -6.74 0.39
N PHE A 141 6.03 -5.75 -0.34
CA PHE A 141 7.27 -5.06 0.01
C PHE A 141 6.97 -3.73 0.69
N GLU A 142 7.45 -3.56 1.92
CA GLU A 142 7.29 -2.33 2.71
C GLU A 142 8.52 -2.13 3.61
N PRO A 143 9.31 -1.05 3.42
CA PRO A 143 10.50 -0.81 4.25
C PRO A 143 10.21 -0.25 5.64
N SER A 144 9.10 0.47 5.85
CA SER A 144 8.85 1.20 7.10
C SER A 144 8.46 0.24 8.23
N PRO A 145 9.27 0.10 9.31
CA PRO A 145 8.99 -0.86 10.38
C PRO A 145 7.62 -0.66 11.05
N GLY A 146 7.20 0.59 11.23
CA GLY A 146 5.89 0.92 11.79
C GLY A 146 4.73 0.47 10.90
N VAL A 147 4.89 0.62 9.59
CA VAL A 147 3.89 0.20 8.59
C VAL A 147 3.91 -1.31 8.40
N VAL A 148 5.09 -1.95 8.39
CA VAL A 148 5.24 -3.41 8.35
C VAL A 148 4.49 -4.08 9.49
N GLU A 149 4.58 -3.55 10.70
CA GLU A 149 3.86 -4.10 11.85
C GLU A 149 2.34 -4.04 11.64
N GLN A 150 1.83 -2.94 11.07
CA GLN A 150 0.42 -2.83 10.72
C GLN A 150 0.02 -3.75 9.57
N LEU A 151 0.84 -3.82 8.52
CA LEU A 151 0.69 -4.72 7.39
C LEU A 151 0.55 -6.17 7.86
N ARG A 152 1.46 -6.63 8.72
CA ARG A 152 1.43 -7.98 9.32
C ARG A 152 0.17 -8.27 10.12
N ARG A 153 -0.40 -7.26 10.80
CA ARG A 153 -1.68 -7.42 11.50
C ARG A 153 -2.88 -7.55 10.55
N ASN A 154 -2.80 -6.92 9.39
CA ASN A 154 -3.85 -6.93 8.38
C ASN A 154 -3.81 -8.18 7.51
N VAL A 155 -2.62 -8.63 7.12
CA VAL A 155 -2.44 -9.78 6.24
C VAL A 155 -2.47 -11.08 7.05
N ARG A 156 -3.65 -11.71 7.08
CA ARG A 156 -3.86 -13.04 7.70
C ARG A 156 -3.83 -14.20 6.69
N SER A 157 -3.75 -13.87 5.41
CA SER A 157 -3.74 -14.85 4.32
C SER A 157 -2.38 -15.52 4.22
N THR A 158 -2.36 -16.86 4.14
CA THR A 158 -1.13 -17.63 3.91
C THR A 158 -0.54 -17.44 2.52
N ALA A 159 -1.30 -16.83 1.60
CA ALA A 159 -0.81 -16.49 0.26
C ALA A 159 0.06 -15.22 0.25
N ILE A 160 0.10 -14.45 1.35
CA ILE A 160 0.84 -13.19 1.42
C ILE A 160 2.12 -13.37 2.24
N GLU A 161 3.26 -13.09 1.62
CA GLU A 161 4.54 -12.95 2.29
C GLU A 161 4.87 -11.45 2.46
N VAL A 162 5.10 -11.02 3.70
CA VAL A 162 5.50 -9.63 4.00
C VAL A 162 7.02 -9.54 4.05
N LEU A 163 7.57 -8.73 3.15
CA LEU A 163 9.00 -8.50 3.01
C LEU A 163 9.33 -7.09 3.53
N PRO A 164 9.99 -6.96 4.69
CA PRO A 164 10.32 -5.69 5.32
C PRO A 164 11.53 -5.01 4.64
N ILE A 165 11.44 -4.81 3.33
CA ILE A 165 12.52 -4.30 2.48
C ILE A 165 11.95 -3.24 1.54
N GLY A 166 12.77 -2.23 1.25
CA GLY A 166 12.51 -1.31 0.16
C GLY A 166 13.09 -1.85 -1.14
N ILE A 167 12.59 -1.34 -2.26
CA ILE A 167 13.02 -1.73 -3.59
C ILE A 167 13.76 -0.57 -4.25
N GLY A 168 14.90 -0.87 -4.86
CA GLY A 168 15.76 0.11 -5.53
C GLY A 168 16.70 -0.49 -6.56
N ASN A 169 17.74 0.27 -6.90
CA ASN A 169 18.74 -0.10 -7.91
C ASN A 169 19.97 -0.83 -7.34
N GLU A 170 20.04 -1.01 -6.02
CA GLU A 170 21.16 -1.61 -5.31
C GLU A 170 20.67 -2.46 -4.12
N ASP A 171 21.53 -3.37 -3.67
CA ASP A 171 21.31 -4.13 -2.43
C ASP A 171 22.12 -3.50 -1.30
N GLY A 172 21.49 -3.27 -0.15
CA GLY A 172 22.20 -2.72 1.00
C GLY A 172 21.28 -2.23 2.10
N VAL A 173 21.72 -1.19 2.78
CA VAL A 173 20.98 -0.45 3.79
C VAL A 173 20.96 1.01 3.36
N ARG A 174 19.78 1.64 3.38
CA ARG A 174 19.57 3.04 3.00
C ARG A 174 18.89 3.79 4.14
N THR A 175 19.18 5.08 4.23
CA THR A 175 18.40 5.99 5.06
C THR A 175 17.04 6.19 4.42
N PHE A 176 16.00 6.11 5.24
CA PHE A 176 14.60 6.27 4.87
C PHE A 176 13.98 7.31 5.78
N ALA A 177 13.32 8.30 5.20
CA ALA A 177 12.65 9.36 5.92
C ALA A 177 11.21 8.93 6.19
N ALA A 178 10.82 8.83 7.46
CA ALA A 178 9.49 8.40 7.88
C ALA A 178 8.96 9.31 8.98
N GLN A 179 7.66 9.59 8.97
CA GLN A 179 6.99 10.31 10.06
C GLN A 179 6.35 9.33 11.04
N GLY A 180 7.13 8.84 12.02
CA GLY A 180 6.61 7.99 13.11
C GLY A 180 5.85 6.75 12.62
N THR A 181 4.59 6.61 13.03
CA THR A 181 3.68 5.53 12.59
C THR A 181 2.81 5.93 11.39
N SER A 182 2.98 7.14 10.85
CA SER A 182 2.25 7.55 9.66
C SER A 182 2.75 6.77 8.44
N THR A 183 1.91 6.71 7.42
CA THR A 183 2.22 6.05 6.15
C THR A 183 2.85 7.00 5.12
N SER A 184 3.33 8.16 5.58
CA SER A 184 4.17 9.08 4.81
C SER A 184 5.64 8.72 5.03
N ALA A 185 6.25 8.08 4.03
CA ALA A 185 7.66 7.76 4.09
C ALA A 185 8.25 7.57 2.69
N SER A 186 9.49 8.02 2.49
CA SER A 186 10.23 7.88 1.24
C SER A 186 11.73 7.86 1.49
N PHE A 187 12.52 7.41 0.52
CA PHE A 187 13.98 7.46 0.56
C PHE A 187 14.53 8.90 0.52
N HIS A 188 13.68 9.88 0.20
CA HIS A 188 14.02 11.30 0.21
C HIS A 188 13.15 12.08 1.21
N LYS A 189 13.82 12.82 2.08
CA LYS A 189 13.17 13.68 3.10
C LYS A 189 12.28 14.75 2.47
N ALA A 190 12.70 15.33 1.36
CA ALA A 190 11.92 16.32 0.61
C ALA A 190 10.61 15.72 0.08
N VAL A 191 10.65 14.47 -0.40
CA VAL A 191 9.45 13.75 -0.83
C VAL A 191 8.51 13.48 0.34
N THR A 192 9.05 13.05 1.48
CA THR A 192 8.24 12.84 2.70
C THR A 192 7.54 14.12 3.16
N ALA A 193 8.15 15.30 2.94
CA ALA A 193 7.59 16.59 3.31
C ALA A 193 6.47 17.08 2.38
N ILE A 194 6.44 16.64 1.13
CA ILE A 194 5.36 16.96 0.17
C ILE A 194 4.33 15.85 0.03
N ASN A 195 4.55 14.71 0.70
CA ASN A 195 3.63 13.60 0.68
C ASN A 195 2.27 14.05 1.22
N GLU A 196 1.22 13.65 0.55
CA GLU A 196 -0.17 13.91 0.90
C GLU A 196 -0.60 13.43 2.31
N ARG A 197 0.14 12.50 2.92
CA ARG A 197 -0.06 12.01 4.29
C ARG A 197 0.84 12.74 5.30
N TYR A 198 1.55 13.79 4.87
CA TYR A 198 2.38 14.62 5.72
C TYR A 198 1.55 15.17 6.88
N THR A 199 2.02 14.90 8.10
CA THR A 199 1.41 15.42 9.32
C THR A 199 2.33 16.49 9.91
N PRO A 200 1.95 17.79 9.89
CA PRO A 200 2.81 18.89 10.37
C PRO A 200 3.27 18.74 11.82
N ASP A 201 2.46 18.06 12.64
CA ASP A 201 2.70 17.89 14.08
C ASP A 201 3.63 16.69 14.39
N GLN A 202 4.08 15.92 13.40
CA GLN A 202 4.99 14.78 13.57
C GLN A 202 6.35 15.04 12.92
N PRO A 203 7.48 14.87 13.63
CA PRO A 203 8.79 15.05 13.03
C PRO A 203 9.08 13.97 11.99
N ILE A 204 9.75 14.36 10.90
CA ILE A 204 10.36 13.40 9.99
C ILE A 204 11.61 12.85 10.67
N THR A 205 11.60 11.54 10.91
CA THR A 205 12.73 10.79 11.46
C THR A 205 13.44 10.03 10.35
N GLU A 206 14.75 9.93 10.45
CA GLU A 206 15.56 9.10 9.55
C GLU A 206 15.80 7.74 10.21
N ILE A 207 15.48 6.68 9.49
CA ILE A 207 15.67 5.29 9.92
C ILE A 207 16.48 4.54 8.86
N SER A 208 17.21 3.51 9.27
CA SER A 208 17.91 2.62 8.34
C SER A 208 17.01 1.47 7.93
N VAL A 209 16.81 1.29 6.63
CA VAL A 209 16.00 0.19 6.08
C VAL A 209 16.83 -0.64 5.10
N VAL A 210 16.49 -1.92 5.00
CA VAL A 210 17.07 -2.81 4.01
C VAL A 210 16.51 -2.45 2.64
N ILE A 211 17.37 -2.31 1.63
CA ILE A 211 16.97 -2.12 0.23
C ILE A 211 17.47 -3.28 -0.62
N ARG A 212 16.67 -3.70 -1.60
CA ARG A 212 17.03 -4.75 -2.55
C ARG A 212 16.62 -4.37 -3.97
N ARG A 213 17.35 -4.92 -4.94
CA ARG A 213 16.94 -4.96 -6.34
C ARG A 213 15.84 -5.99 -6.55
N LEU A 214 14.90 -5.70 -7.45
CA LEU A 214 13.90 -6.69 -7.86
C LEU A 214 14.56 -7.94 -8.48
N ASP A 215 15.69 -7.75 -9.18
CA ASP A 215 16.48 -8.86 -9.71
C ASP A 215 17.08 -9.75 -8.61
N THR A 216 17.47 -9.18 -7.46
CA THR A 216 17.96 -9.95 -6.31
C THR A 216 16.83 -10.71 -5.64
N VAL A 217 15.63 -10.12 -5.59
CA VAL A 217 14.44 -10.76 -5.01
C VAL A 217 14.00 -12.01 -5.79
N LEU A 218 14.30 -12.11 -7.10
CA LEU A 218 14.01 -13.30 -7.91
C LEU A 218 14.61 -14.60 -7.36
N ALA A 219 15.68 -14.53 -6.56
CA ALA A 219 16.27 -15.70 -5.92
C ALA A 219 15.44 -16.24 -4.74
N HIS A 220 14.57 -15.41 -4.16
CA HIS A 220 13.74 -15.74 -2.99
C HIS A 220 12.27 -15.91 -3.37
N CYS A 221 11.76 -15.02 -4.23
CA CYS A 221 10.37 -15.01 -4.65
C CYS A 221 10.26 -15.40 -6.13
N ALA A 222 9.32 -16.29 -6.43
CA ALA A 222 9.02 -16.63 -7.81
C ALA A 222 8.51 -15.38 -8.57
N PRO A 223 8.90 -15.19 -9.85
CA PRO A 223 8.59 -13.98 -10.61
C PRO A 223 7.08 -13.72 -10.70
N PRO A 224 6.63 -12.46 -10.62
CA PRO A 224 5.22 -12.11 -10.68
C PRO A 224 4.68 -12.21 -12.10
N SER A 225 3.38 -12.50 -12.24
CA SER A 225 2.65 -12.21 -13.48
C SER A 225 2.17 -10.76 -13.54
N LEU A 226 1.99 -10.14 -12.36
CA LEU A 226 1.60 -8.74 -12.21
C LEU A 226 2.44 -8.09 -11.10
N LEU A 227 3.10 -6.98 -11.42
CA LEU A 227 3.92 -6.19 -10.51
C LEU A 227 3.29 -4.81 -10.33
N LYS A 228 3.00 -4.40 -9.10
CA LYS A 228 2.61 -3.04 -8.76
C LYS A 228 3.80 -2.32 -8.14
N ILE A 229 4.05 -1.08 -8.56
CA ILE A 229 5.08 -0.18 -8.03
C ILE A 229 4.42 1.15 -7.69
N ASP A 230 4.44 1.51 -6.42
CA ASP A 230 4.04 2.82 -5.92
C ASP A 230 4.86 3.03 -4.64
N ILE A 231 5.94 3.79 -4.78
CA ILE A 231 6.98 3.99 -3.76
C ILE A 231 7.43 5.44 -3.73
N GLU A 232 6.52 6.35 -4.10
CA GLU A 232 6.61 7.78 -3.85
C GLU A 232 7.96 8.38 -4.29
N GLY A 233 8.25 8.33 -5.60
CA GLY A 233 9.41 8.97 -6.22
C GLY A 233 10.64 8.09 -6.43
N PHE A 234 10.61 6.83 -5.97
CA PHE A 234 11.70 5.88 -6.16
C PHE A 234 11.45 4.86 -7.30
N GLU A 235 10.43 5.10 -8.13
CA GLU A 235 9.99 4.17 -9.18
C GLU A 235 11.08 3.94 -10.23
N LEU A 236 11.80 5.00 -10.62
CA LEU A 236 12.91 4.89 -11.56
C LEU A 236 14.02 3.98 -11.04
N GLU A 237 14.36 4.08 -9.76
CA GLU A 237 15.39 3.24 -9.15
C GLU A 237 14.93 1.78 -9.02
N ALA A 238 13.66 1.55 -8.71
CA ALA A 238 13.09 0.20 -8.76
C ALA A 238 13.17 -0.42 -10.16
N ILE A 239 12.88 0.35 -11.22
CA ILE A 239 13.01 -0.11 -12.61
C ILE A 239 14.47 -0.36 -12.98
N LYS A 240 15.42 0.49 -12.53
CA LYS A 240 16.87 0.25 -12.72
C LYS A 240 17.33 -1.07 -12.08
N GLY A 241 16.75 -1.45 -10.94
CA GLY A 241 17.02 -2.71 -10.24
C GLY A 241 16.26 -3.93 -10.76
N ALA A 242 15.55 -3.84 -11.89
CA ALA A 242 14.65 -4.89 -12.39
C ALA A 242 15.01 -5.40 -13.79
N SER A 243 16.24 -5.17 -14.28
CA SER A 243 16.62 -5.43 -15.66
C SER A 243 16.37 -6.90 -16.09
N CYS A 244 16.75 -7.87 -15.25
CA CYS A 244 16.52 -9.30 -15.48
C CYS A 244 15.02 -9.64 -15.39
N LEU A 245 14.33 -9.14 -14.37
CA LEU A 245 12.88 -9.32 -14.22
C LEU A 245 12.13 -8.84 -15.47
N LEU A 246 12.42 -7.63 -15.95
CA LEU A 246 11.75 -7.03 -17.08
C LEU A 246 12.06 -7.71 -18.41
N SER A 247 13.30 -8.19 -18.59
CA SER A 247 13.76 -8.80 -19.85
C SER A 247 13.44 -10.29 -19.98
N SER A 248 13.50 -11.03 -18.87
CA SER A 248 13.37 -12.50 -18.87
C SER A 248 11.98 -12.98 -18.45
N HIS A 249 11.29 -12.24 -17.58
CA HIS A 249 9.99 -12.65 -17.04
C HIS A 249 8.82 -11.82 -17.53
N CYS A 250 9.10 -10.61 -18.05
CA CYS A 250 8.14 -9.76 -18.72
C CYS A 250 6.80 -9.59 -17.97
N PRO A 251 6.79 -9.23 -16.67
CA PRO A 251 5.54 -9.10 -15.92
C PRO A 251 4.67 -7.97 -16.50
N THR A 252 3.35 -8.10 -16.39
CA THR A 252 2.49 -6.90 -16.52
C THR A 252 2.78 -5.97 -15.33
N MET A 253 2.80 -4.66 -15.55
CA MET A 253 3.10 -3.69 -14.50
C MET A 253 2.00 -2.65 -14.31
N LEU A 254 1.78 -2.28 -13.06
CA LEU A 254 1.05 -1.09 -12.63
C LEU A 254 2.05 -0.18 -11.93
N ILE A 255 2.26 1.03 -12.44
CA ILE A 255 3.23 1.96 -11.86
C ILE A 255 2.51 3.26 -11.56
N GLU A 256 2.44 3.65 -10.30
CA GLU A 256 2.02 5.01 -9.92
C GLU A 256 3.21 5.94 -10.08
N VAL A 257 3.09 6.85 -11.03
CA VAL A 257 4.13 7.81 -11.35
C VAL A 257 3.90 9.05 -10.50
N HIS A 258 4.96 9.45 -9.80
CA HIS A 258 5.01 10.62 -8.95
C HIS A 258 5.97 11.67 -9.55
N PRO A 259 5.54 12.51 -10.51
CA PRO A 259 6.46 13.36 -11.28
C PRO A 259 7.31 14.31 -10.43
N GLU A 260 6.69 14.98 -9.45
CA GLU A 260 7.38 15.92 -8.56
C GLU A 260 8.37 15.18 -7.64
N GLN A 261 7.94 14.05 -7.07
CA GLN A 261 8.78 13.22 -6.20
C GLN A 261 9.95 12.58 -6.95
N LEU A 262 9.73 12.13 -8.19
CA LEU A 262 10.78 11.63 -9.08
C LEU A 262 11.83 12.71 -9.32
N ALA A 263 11.40 13.94 -9.63
CA ALA A 263 12.29 15.07 -9.84
C ALA A 263 13.12 15.40 -8.57
N LEU A 264 12.48 15.40 -7.39
CA LEU A 264 13.17 15.60 -6.10
C LEU A 264 14.16 14.49 -5.77
N SER A 265 13.95 13.29 -6.31
CA SER A 265 14.84 12.13 -6.15
C SER A 265 15.95 12.09 -7.21
N GLY A 266 16.04 13.11 -8.08
CA GLY A 266 17.03 13.22 -9.15
C GLY A 266 16.69 12.44 -10.43
N GLY A 267 15.47 11.90 -10.52
CA GLY A 267 14.95 11.17 -11.67
C GLY A 267 14.03 12.01 -12.55
N SER A 268 13.52 11.40 -13.62
CA SER A 268 12.48 12.00 -14.45
C SER A 268 11.55 10.95 -15.03
N GLU A 269 10.32 11.35 -15.34
CA GLU A 269 9.37 10.52 -16.09
C GLU A 269 9.95 10.06 -17.42
N LYS A 270 10.67 10.97 -18.10
CA LYS A 270 11.32 10.69 -19.38
C LYS A 270 12.27 9.49 -19.25
N GLU A 271 13.17 9.50 -18.26
CA GLU A 271 14.11 8.39 -18.06
C GLU A 271 13.39 7.09 -17.69
N LEU A 272 12.38 7.17 -16.81
CA LEU A 272 11.56 6.01 -16.42
C LEU A 272 10.95 5.33 -17.65
N PHE A 273 10.31 6.11 -18.52
CA PHE A 273 9.67 5.59 -19.72
C PHE A 273 10.66 5.18 -20.81
N GLU A 274 11.81 5.83 -20.94
CA GLU A 274 12.88 5.38 -21.83
C GLU A 274 13.41 4.00 -21.44
N ARG A 275 13.57 3.73 -20.14
CA ARG A 275 13.94 2.39 -19.65
C ARG A 275 12.87 1.36 -19.93
N LEU A 276 11.60 1.68 -19.69
CA LEU A 276 10.49 0.78 -20.04
C LEU A 276 10.49 0.47 -21.54
N ARG A 277 10.68 1.46 -22.42
CA ARG A 277 10.81 1.23 -23.87
C ARG A 277 12.02 0.36 -24.21
N ALA A 278 13.16 0.56 -23.56
CA ALA A 278 14.35 -0.26 -23.77
C ALA A 278 14.10 -1.74 -23.44
N HIS A 279 13.27 -2.03 -22.43
CA HIS A 279 12.78 -3.37 -22.11
C HIS A 279 11.55 -3.80 -22.93
N ARG A 280 11.22 -3.08 -24.01
CA ARG A 280 10.11 -3.38 -24.94
C ARG A 280 8.73 -3.34 -24.28
N TYR A 281 8.51 -2.40 -23.37
CA TYR A 281 7.18 -2.14 -22.81
C TYR A 281 6.45 -1.04 -23.56
N THR A 282 5.13 -1.19 -23.64
CA THR A 282 4.18 -0.11 -23.95
C THR A 282 3.35 0.17 -22.72
N TRP A 283 2.75 1.35 -22.63
CA TRP A 283 1.93 1.71 -21.48
C TRP A 283 0.74 2.56 -21.86
N THR A 284 -0.27 2.53 -20.99
CA THR A 284 -1.44 3.38 -21.04
C THR A 284 -1.68 3.98 -19.66
N VAL A 285 -2.07 5.26 -19.60
CA VAL A 285 -2.49 5.88 -18.35
C VAL A 285 -3.89 5.38 -18.02
N ILE A 286 -4.05 4.71 -16.89
CA ILE A 286 -5.32 4.11 -16.48
C ILE A 286 -6.04 4.93 -15.41
N ASP A 287 -5.30 5.73 -14.64
CA ASP A 287 -5.86 6.61 -13.61
C ASP A 287 -5.06 7.90 -13.48
N ARG A 288 -5.72 8.98 -13.04
CA ARG A 288 -5.08 10.28 -12.79
C ARG A 288 -5.69 10.90 -11.53
N ASN A 289 -4.83 11.33 -10.63
CA ASN A 289 -5.20 12.07 -9.45
C ASN A 289 -5.16 13.58 -9.72
N VAL A 290 -5.92 14.36 -8.95
CA VAL A 290 -5.96 15.82 -9.00
C VAL A 290 -4.62 16.47 -8.64
N ASN A 291 -3.75 15.76 -7.92
CA ASN A 291 -2.42 16.23 -7.51
C ASN A 291 -1.34 15.98 -8.58
N GLY A 292 -1.71 15.59 -9.81
CA GLY A 292 -0.76 15.35 -10.91
C GLY A 292 -0.12 13.95 -10.92
N LEU A 293 -0.35 13.15 -9.87
CA LEU A 293 0.00 11.73 -9.83
C LEU A 293 -0.86 10.93 -10.79
N TYR A 294 -0.32 9.87 -11.38
CA TYR A 294 -1.09 9.02 -12.29
C TYR A 294 -0.55 7.60 -12.36
N THR A 295 -1.44 6.65 -12.61
CA THR A 295 -1.06 5.24 -12.73
C THR A 295 -1.01 4.82 -14.19
N VAL A 296 0.06 4.14 -14.57
CA VAL A 296 0.19 3.49 -15.88
C VAL A 296 0.05 1.98 -15.77
N LEU A 297 -0.66 1.38 -16.72
CA LEU A 297 -0.59 -0.04 -17.02
C LEU A 297 0.46 -0.23 -18.12
N ALA A 298 1.57 -0.89 -17.79
CA ALA A 298 2.62 -1.22 -18.73
C ALA A 298 2.59 -2.71 -19.09
N LEU A 299 2.61 -2.99 -20.39
CA LEU A 299 2.53 -4.32 -20.99
C LEU A 299 3.77 -4.61 -21.82
N PRO A 300 4.36 -5.82 -21.69
CA PRO A 300 5.47 -6.22 -22.55
C PRO A 300 4.99 -6.38 -23.99
N GLN A 301 5.75 -5.87 -24.94
CA GLN A 301 5.54 -6.14 -26.36
C GLN A 301 5.98 -7.57 -26.64
N ILE A 302 5.03 -8.50 -26.71
CA ILE A 302 5.31 -9.85 -27.15
C ILE A 302 5.83 -9.76 -28.58
N ALA A 303 7.06 -10.24 -28.81
CA ALA A 303 7.54 -10.44 -30.16
C ALA A 303 6.60 -11.44 -30.84
N THR A 304 5.82 -10.98 -31.83
CA THR A 304 5.18 -11.89 -32.78
C THR A 304 6.31 -12.71 -33.36
N LYS A 305 6.40 -13.99 -32.99
CA LYS A 305 7.23 -14.94 -33.74
C LYS A 305 6.71 -14.86 -35.17
N ASN A 306 7.49 -14.24 -36.05
CA ASN A 306 7.27 -14.38 -37.47
C ASN A 306 7.33 -15.88 -37.75
N SER A 307 6.16 -16.48 -37.95
CA SER A 307 5.99 -17.74 -38.64
C SER A 307 6.48 -17.53 -40.08
N ARG A 308 7.79 -17.58 -40.27
CA ARG A 308 8.37 -17.84 -41.58
C ARG A 308 8.62 -19.34 -41.65
N GLN A 309 7.69 -19.98 -42.37
CA GLN A 309 7.87 -21.26 -43.05
C GLN A 309 9.13 -21.22 -43.92
#